data_AF-A0A359B7U4-F1
#
_entry.id   AF-A0A359B7U4-F1
#
_cell.length_a   1.000
_cell.length_b   1.000
_cell.length_c   1.000
_cell.angle_alpha   90.00
_cell.angle_beta   90.00
_cell.angle_gamma   90.00
#
_symmetry.space_group_name_H-M   'P 1'
#
loop_
_entity.id
_entity.type
_entity.pdbx_description
1 polymer ?
#
loop_
_entity_poly.entity_id
_entity_poly.type
_entity_poly.pdbx_seq_one_letter_code
_entity_poly.pdbx_strand_id
1 'polypeptide(L)'
;MSEYLQSKEYKRSILKRLIKDLHNGRDFNEVKKEFGALVEGVEAAEIADMEQQLISEGLPPEEIKKLCDVHSALFKDTLERNEPPELVPGHPLHLLKHENDAARTVLEEIGGLTQNLSAGDRDMQQTLVSLQEKISFFKKNLDAHFSKKENIFFPYLEKHNITGPPAVMWAVDDEIRDMIKIFISSLDKLGSGTGREQTQELGQSWEQLKDKVMEMFFKEENILTPMMKDALTETEWVEIKEQLQDFGPSFAAADADEWMPDVPGQTLEPGKPAEGAIALDVGTLSPLEINMILKNLPVDITFVGRDDTVRYFSLGQERIFTRTKSIIGRKVQNCHPPDSVHMVEKIVNDFKSGKHNNTEFWLELNGAFIHIRYLALRDEQGEYLGTMEVSQDITKLRALEGERRLLQYTES
;
A
#
# COMPACT_ATOMS: atom_id res chain seq x y z
N MET A 1 23.34 -25.57 -36.27
CA MET A 1 24.16 -24.45 -35.72
C MET A 1 23.38 -23.15 -35.59
N SER A 2 22.35 -22.88 -36.42
CA SER A 2 21.52 -21.67 -36.29
C SER A 2 20.47 -21.73 -35.16
N GLU A 3 19.93 -22.91 -34.84
CA GLU A 3 18.91 -23.05 -33.77
C GLU A 3 19.46 -22.87 -32.35
N TYR A 4 20.75 -23.19 -32.13
CA TYR A 4 21.39 -23.06 -30.82
C TYR A 4 21.64 -21.59 -30.40
N LEU A 5 21.71 -20.67 -31.38
CA LEU A 5 21.87 -19.23 -31.15
C LEU A 5 20.55 -18.53 -30.79
N GLN A 6 19.41 -19.22 -30.97
CA GLN A 6 18.07 -18.68 -30.67
C GLN A 6 17.45 -19.24 -29.39
N SER A 7 18.12 -20.17 -28.68
CA SER A 7 17.57 -20.76 -27.47
C SER A 7 17.52 -19.75 -26.32
N LYS A 8 16.47 -19.83 -25.48
CA LYS A 8 16.31 -19.00 -24.27
C LYS A 8 17.54 -19.09 -23.35
N GLU A 9 18.14 -20.27 -23.25
CA GLU A 9 19.36 -20.51 -22.46
C GLU A 9 20.58 -19.73 -22.99
N TYR A 10 20.73 -19.63 -24.32
CA TYR A 10 21.83 -18.88 -24.92
C TYR A 10 21.68 -17.38 -24.66
N LYS A 11 20.48 -16.83 -24.91
CA LYS A 11 20.17 -15.42 -24.62
C LYS A 11 20.42 -15.09 -23.15
N ARG A 12 20.04 -16.01 -22.24
CA ARG A 12 20.25 -15.86 -20.79
C ARG A 12 21.72 -15.82 -20.39
N SER A 13 22.54 -16.68 -21.01
CA SER A 13 23.98 -16.70 -20.75
C SER A 13 24.67 -15.40 -21.18
N ILE A 14 24.20 -14.79 -22.28
CA ILE A 14 24.71 -13.50 -22.76
C ILE A 14 24.22 -12.39 -21.84
N LEU A 15 22.94 -12.38 -21.46
CA LEU A 15 22.38 -11.40 -20.54
C LEU A 15 23.22 -11.35 -19.25
N LYS A 16 23.47 -12.50 -18.63
CA LYS A 16 24.30 -12.68 -17.43
C LYS A 16 25.73 -12.15 -17.61
N ARG A 17 26.33 -12.36 -18.78
CA ARG A 17 27.66 -11.81 -19.10
C ARG A 17 27.63 -10.30 -19.20
N LEU A 18 26.65 -9.72 -19.88
CA LEU A 18 26.50 -8.27 -20.03
C LEU A 18 26.32 -7.58 -18.66
N ILE A 19 25.60 -8.21 -17.71
CA ILE A 19 25.50 -7.76 -16.31
C ILE A 19 26.87 -7.69 -15.63
N LYS A 20 27.63 -8.77 -15.72
CA LYS A 20 28.97 -8.83 -15.13
C LYS A 20 29.90 -7.82 -15.78
N ASP A 21 29.85 -7.67 -17.10
CA ASP A 21 30.69 -6.73 -17.85
C ASP A 21 30.40 -5.28 -17.45
N LEU A 22 29.13 -4.91 -17.27
CA LEU A 22 28.72 -3.58 -16.80
C LEU A 22 29.21 -3.31 -15.37
N HIS A 23 29.19 -4.29 -14.47
CA HIS A 23 29.76 -4.16 -13.12
C HIS A 23 31.28 -4.09 -13.10
N ASN A 24 31.94 -4.75 -14.05
CA ASN A 24 33.38 -4.68 -14.20
C ASN A 24 33.84 -3.37 -14.87
N GLY A 25 32.93 -2.41 -15.10
CA GLY A 25 33.25 -1.06 -15.56
C GLY A 25 33.32 -0.91 -17.08
N ARG A 26 32.72 -1.83 -17.85
CA ARG A 26 32.60 -1.70 -19.31
C ARG A 26 31.68 -0.53 -19.66
N ASP A 27 31.98 0.14 -20.79
CA ASP A 27 31.23 1.32 -21.24
C ASP A 27 29.75 1.02 -21.47
N PHE A 28 28.89 1.90 -20.95
CA PHE A 28 27.44 1.77 -21.01
C PHE A 28 26.90 1.72 -22.46
N ASN A 29 27.46 2.53 -23.37
CA ASN A 29 26.97 2.60 -24.75
C ASN A 29 27.36 1.36 -25.56
N GLU A 30 28.52 0.77 -25.29
CA GLU A 30 28.93 -0.50 -25.89
C GLU A 30 28.03 -1.66 -25.45
N VAL A 31 27.76 -1.75 -24.14
CA VAL A 31 26.83 -2.74 -23.58
C VAL A 31 25.44 -2.52 -24.15
N LYS A 32 24.99 -1.26 -24.27
CA LYS A 32 23.70 -0.91 -24.87
C LYS A 32 23.56 -1.47 -26.29
N LYS A 33 24.59 -1.32 -27.13
CA LYS A 33 24.59 -1.78 -28.52
C LYS A 33 24.58 -3.31 -28.64
N GLU A 34 25.36 -3.99 -27.80
CA GLU A 34 25.45 -5.46 -27.78
C GLU A 34 24.16 -6.09 -27.24
N PHE A 35 23.55 -5.44 -26.24
CA PHE A 35 22.26 -5.83 -25.70
C PHE A 35 21.13 -5.65 -26.71
N GLY A 36 21.08 -4.49 -27.39
CA GLY A 36 20.05 -4.20 -28.40
C GLY A 36 19.98 -5.23 -29.54
N ALA A 37 21.14 -5.71 -30.01
CA ALA A 37 21.20 -6.76 -31.03
C ALA A 37 20.74 -8.14 -30.54
N LEU A 38 20.77 -8.39 -29.23
CA LEU A 38 20.35 -9.65 -28.61
C LEU A 38 18.83 -9.68 -28.36
N VAL A 39 18.26 -8.53 -27.99
CA VAL A 39 16.85 -8.38 -27.62
C VAL A 39 15.95 -7.92 -28.76
N GLU A 40 16.52 -7.74 -29.96
CA GLU A 40 15.75 -7.46 -31.17
C GLU A 40 14.71 -8.58 -31.39
N GLY A 41 13.43 -8.26 -31.20
CA GLY A 41 12.31 -9.22 -31.29
C GLY A 41 12.04 -10.05 -30.02
N VAL A 42 12.54 -9.64 -28.85
CA VAL A 42 12.22 -10.25 -27.55
C VAL A 42 11.23 -9.37 -26.79
N GLU A 43 10.17 -9.97 -26.25
CA GLU A 43 9.15 -9.25 -25.48
C GLU A 43 9.68 -8.87 -24.08
N ALA A 44 9.16 -7.77 -23.52
CA ALA A 44 9.57 -7.30 -22.19
C ALA A 44 9.32 -8.35 -21.10
N ALA A 45 8.25 -9.14 -21.22
CA ALA A 45 7.92 -10.23 -20.30
C ALA A 45 9.00 -11.33 -20.30
N GLU A 46 9.51 -11.72 -21.47
CA GLU A 46 10.57 -12.75 -21.58
C GLU A 46 11.87 -12.30 -20.88
N ILE A 47 12.13 -11.00 -20.82
CA ILE A 47 13.33 -10.44 -20.18
C ILE A 47 13.15 -10.31 -18.68
N ALA A 48 11.96 -9.88 -18.23
CA ALA A 48 11.61 -9.90 -16.81
C ALA A 48 11.72 -11.32 -16.24
N ASP A 49 11.28 -12.34 -16.99
CA ASP A 49 11.46 -13.75 -16.64
C ASP A 49 12.94 -14.12 -16.52
N MET A 50 13.77 -13.70 -17.47
CA MET A 50 15.22 -13.95 -17.45
C MET A 50 15.89 -13.28 -16.24
N GLU A 51 15.48 -12.07 -15.87
CA GLU A 51 15.96 -11.33 -14.69
C GLU A 51 15.54 -12.03 -13.39
N GLN A 52 14.27 -12.40 -13.25
CA GLN A 52 13.76 -13.12 -12.09
C GLN A 52 14.51 -14.45 -11.89
N GLN A 53 14.80 -15.15 -12.97
CA GLN A 53 15.63 -16.34 -12.92
C GLN A 53 17.08 -16.05 -12.48
N LEU A 54 17.66 -14.91 -12.85
CA LEU A 54 19.00 -14.51 -12.38
C LEU A 54 19.00 -14.19 -10.89
N ILE A 55 17.94 -13.56 -10.38
CA ILE A 55 17.74 -13.34 -8.93
C ILE A 55 17.66 -14.69 -8.21
N SER A 56 16.86 -15.62 -8.74
CA SER A 56 16.71 -16.96 -8.17
C SER A 56 18.02 -17.76 -8.13
N GLU A 57 18.98 -17.45 -9.01
CA GLU A 57 20.31 -18.04 -9.03
C GLU A 57 21.32 -17.36 -8.08
N GLY A 58 20.86 -16.38 -7.28
CA GLY A 58 21.64 -15.72 -6.26
C GLY A 58 22.31 -14.41 -6.70
N LEU A 59 21.88 -13.82 -7.83
CA LEU A 59 22.31 -12.47 -8.18
C LEU A 59 21.53 -11.44 -7.31
N PRO A 60 22.19 -10.47 -6.66
CA PRO A 60 21.51 -9.47 -5.86
C PRO A 60 20.55 -8.59 -6.70
N PRO A 61 19.37 -8.22 -6.20
CA PRO A 61 18.46 -7.32 -6.93
C PRO A 61 19.08 -5.95 -7.27
N GLU A 62 19.96 -5.42 -6.41
CA GLU A 62 20.68 -4.17 -6.67
C GLU A 62 21.62 -4.25 -7.89
N GLU A 63 22.15 -5.44 -8.17
CA GLU A 63 23.00 -5.70 -9.32
C GLU A 63 22.21 -5.68 -10.64
N ILE A 64 20.90 -5.92 -10.59
CA ILE A 64 20.01 -5.86 -11.75
C ILE A 64 19.58 -4.41 -12.03
N LYS A 65 19.51 -3.57 -10.99
CA LYS A 65 19.09 -2.16 -11.10
C LYS A 65 19.88 -1.38 -12.16
N LYS A 66 21.20 -1.59 -12.28
CA LYS A 66 22.02 -0.92 -13.31
C LYS A 66 21.71 -1.36 -14.73
N LEU A 67 21.19 -2.58 -14.92
CA LEU A 67 20.65 -3.00 -16.22
C LEU A 67 19.24 -2.52 -16.46
N CYS A 68 18.42 -2.29 -15.44
CA CYS A 68 17.12 -1.68 -15.64
C CYS A 68 17.24 -0.33 -16.38
N ASP A 69 18.30 0.44 -16.14
CA ASP A 69 18.58 1.69 -16.86
C ASP A 69 18.98 1.44 -18.33
N VAL A 70 19.78 0.40 -18.61
CA VAL A 70 20.17 -0.02 -19.98
C VAL A 70 18.97 -0.56 -20.75
N HIS A 71 18.19 -1.42 -20.12
CA HIS A 71 16.98 -2.05 -20.64
C HIS A 71 15.95 -0.97 -20.97
N SER A 72 15.58 -0.10 -20.03
CA SER A 72 14.59 0.95 -20.27
C SER A 72 14.99 1.85 -21.44
N ALA A 73 16.27 2.18 -21.58
CA ALA A 73 16.80 3.01 -22.68
C ALA A 73 16.89 2.30 -24.05
N LEU A 74 16.84 0.96 -24.10
CA LEU A 74 16.80 0.15 -25.33
C LEU A 74 15.38 -0.29 -25.68
N PHE A 75 14.57 -0.56 -24.67
CA PHE A 75 13.18 -0.94 -24.80
C PHE A 75 12.30 0.23 -25.19
N LYS A 76 12.66 1.47 -24.85
CA LYS A 76 11.92 2.64 -25.36
C LYS A 76 11.79 2.60 -26.89
N ASP A 77 12.89 2.35 -27.60
CA ASP A 77 12.91 2.29 -29.06
C ASP A 77 12.21 1.05 -29.67
N THR A 78 12.06 -0.03 -28.89
CA THR A 78 11.53 -1.33 -29.35
C THR A 78 10.06 -1.53 -28.97
N LEU A 79 9.67 -1.13 -27.75
CA LEU A 79 8.30 -1.18 -27.23
C LEU A 79 7.41 -0.08 -27.83
N GLU A 80 7.96 1.06 -28.23
CA GLU A 80 7.23 2.08 -29.03
C GLU A 80 6.70 1.54 -30.37
N ARG A 81 7.16 0.37 -30.84
CA ARG A 81 6.70 -0.26 -32.09
C ARG A 81 5.57 -1.28 -31.92
N ASN A 82 5.28 -1.69 -30.68
CA ASN A 82 4.17 -2.61 -30.41
C ASN A 82 2.89 -1.79 -30.19
N GLU A 83 1.80 -2.16 -30.87
CA GLU A 83 0.51 -1.54 -30.61
C GLU A 83 0.09 -1.84 -29.16
N PRO A 84 -0.22 -0.82 -28.35
CA PRO A 84 -0.65 -1.04 -26.98
C PRO A 84 -1.94 -1.86 -26.99
N PRO A 85 -2.07 -2.87 -26.12
CA PRO A 85 -3.28 -3.68 -26.06
C PRO A 85 -4.49 -2.79 -25.77
N GLU A 86 -5.58 -3.02 -26.51
CA GLU A 86 -6.84 -2.34 -26.27
C GLU A 86 -7.36 -2.72 -24.87
N LEU A 87 -7.41 -1.73 -23.96
CA LEU A 87 -7.88 -1.92 -22.59
C LEU A 87 -9.38 -1.64 -22.55
N VAL A 88 -10.14 -2.57 -21.97
CA VAL A 88 -11.60 -2.43 -21.84
C VAL A 88 -11.91 -1.39 -20.75
N PRO A 89 -12.74 -0.38 -21.02
CA PRO A 89 -13.19 0.55 -19.98
C PRO A 89 -13.76 -0.17 -18.76
N GLY A 90 -13.40 0.30 -17.57
CA GLY A 90 -13.77 -0.33 -16.30
C GLY A 90 -12.93 -1.52 -15.84
N HIS A 91 -11.96 -1.97 -16.64
CA HIS A 91 -10.93 -2.92 -16.20
C HIS A 91 -9.87 -2.21 -15.33
N PRO A 92 -9.29 -2.84 -14.28
CA PRO A 92 -8.25 -2.23 -13.45
C PRO A 92 -7.05 -1.65 -14.22
N LEU A 93 -6.60 -2.33 -15.26
CA LEU A 93 -5.53 -1.84 -16.15
C LEU A 93 -5.92 -0.57 -16.93
N HIS A 94 -7.19 -0.46 -17.34
CA HIS A 94 -7.69 0.75 -18.02
C HIS A 94 -7.62 1.95 -17.07
N LEU A 95 -8.01 1.76 -15.81
CA LEU A 95 -7.87 2.78 -14.78
C LEU A 95 -6.40 3.20 -14.63
N LEU A 96 -5.47 2.26 -14.44
CA LEU A 96 -4.05 2.58 -14.28
C LEU A 96 -3.50 3.43 -15.43
N LYS A 97 -3.83 3.08 -16.68
CA LYS A 97 -3.44 3.85 -17.86
C LYS A 97 -4.07 5.24 -17.88
N HIS A 98 -5.37 5.36 -17.58
CA HIS A 98 -6.06 6.64 -17.53
C HIS A 98 -5.54 7.56 -16.43
N GLU A 99 -5.16 7.00 -15.27
CA GLU A 99 -4.51 7.76 -14.20
C GLU A 99 -3.15 8.31 -14.68
N ASN A 100 -2.36 7.52 -15.43
CA ASN A 100 -1.11 7.96 -16.03
C ASN A 100 -1.30 9.08 -17.05
N ASP A 101 -2.28 8.95 -17.95
CA ASP A 101 -2.61 9.98 -18.95
C ASP A 101 -3.08 11.29 -18.31
N ALA A 102 -3.93 11.20 -17.28
CA ALA A 102 -4.37 12.37 -16.52
C ALA A 102 -3.21 13.02 -15.75
N ALA A 103 -2.33 12.21 -15.14
CA ALA A 103 -1.14 12.70 -14.45
C ALA A 103 -0.16 13.42 -15.40
N ARG A 104 0.03 12.93 -16.63
CA ARG A 104 0.82 13.61 -17.67
C ARG A 104 0.31 15.01 -17.97
N THR A 105 -1.00 15.18 -18.07
CA THR A 105 -1.61 16.51 -18.30
C THR A 105 -1.26 17.47 -17.16
N VAL A 106 -1.32 17.01 -15.91
CA VAL A 106 -0.94 17.83 -14.75
C VAL A 106 0.56 18.15 -14.73
N LEU A 107 1.43 17.21 -15.13
CA LEU A 107 2.87 17.46 -15.28
C LEU A 107 3.15 18.56 -16.31
N GLU A 108 2.44 18.57 -17.44
CA GLU A 108 2.61 19.60 -18.46
C GLU A 108 2.17 20.98 -17.96
N GLU A 109 1.05 21.06 -17.25
CA GLU A 109 0.58 22.30 -16.61
C GLU A 109 1.61 22.86 -15.61
N ILE A 110 2.16 21.99 -14.75
CA ILE A 110 3.20 22.38 -13.80
C ILE A 110 4.47 22.85 -14.54
N GLY A 111 4.86 22.15 -15.61
CA GLY A 111 5.98 22.56 -16.46
C GLY A 111 5.80 23.94 -17.10
N GLY A 112 4.59 24.27 -17.54
CA GLY A 112 4.28 25.60 -18.04
C GLY A 112 4.47 26.68 -16.97
N LEU A 113 4.02 26.41 -15.73
CA LEU A 113 4.16 27.34 -14.60
C LEU A 113 5.63 27.54 -14.20
N THR A 114 6.43 26.48 -14.15
CA THR A 114 7.86 26.58 -13.81
C THR A 114 8.64 27.34 -14.88
N GLN A 115 8.34 27.12 -16.17
CA GLN A 115 8.94 27.88 -17.27
C GLN A 115 8.59 29.37 -17.23
N ASN A 116 7.33 29.71 -16.92
CA ASN A 116 6.90 31.10 -16.76
C ASN A 116 7.68 31.80 -15.64
N LEU A 117 7.89 31.13 -14.50
CA LEU A 117 8.73 31.65 -13.41
C LEU A 117 10.17 31.90 -13.86
N SER A 118 10.79 30.95 -14.57
CA SER A 118 12.17 31.09 -15.07
C SER A 118 12.32 32.19 -16.14
N ALA A 119 11.25 32.51 -16.87
CA ALA A 119 11.22 33.53 -17.92
C ALA A 119 11.03 34.97 -17.39
N GLY A 120 10.80 35.15 -16.09
CA GLY A 120 10.58 36.46 -15.48
C GLY A 120 9.14 36.91 -15.59
N ASP A 121 8.22 36.11 -15.03
CA ASP A 121 6.79 36.39 -14.99
C ASP A 121 6.46 37.76 -14.36
N ARG A 122 5.48 38.46 -14.95
CA ARG A 122 4.99 39.75 -14.45
C ARG A 122 4.15 39.61 -13.18
N ASP A 123 3.56 38.42 -12.95
CA ASP A 123 2.76 38.12 -11.76
C ASP A 123 3.29 36.87 -11.03
N MET A 124 4.56 36.96 -10.59
CA MET A 124 5.26 35.87 -9.90
C MET A 124 4.49 35.32 -8.69
N GLN A 125 3.79 36.16 -7.93
CA GLN A 125 3.03 35.69 -6.76
C GLN A 125 1.86 34.80 -7.17
N GLN A 126 1.08 35.19 -8.17
CA GLN A 126 -0.04 34.37 -8.65
C GLN A 126 0.44 33.03 -9.22
N THR A 127 1.57 33.04 -9.94
CA THR A 127 2.16 31.83 -10.52
C THR A 127 2.71 30.89 -9.45
N LEU A 128 3.32 31.42 -8.38
CA LEU A 128 3.78 30.61 -7.23
C LEU A 128 2.59 29.93 -6.52
N VAL A 129 1.51 30.67 -6.26
CA VAL A 129 0.29 30.09 -5.63
C VAL A 129 -0.29 28.99 -6.51
N SER A 130 -0.45 29.25 -7.81
CA SER A 130 -0.98 28.26 -8.77
C SER A 130 -0.09 27.02 -8.84
N LEU A 131 1.24 27.20 -8.81
CA LEU A 131 2.21 26.11 -8.80
C LEU A 131 2.13 25.29 -7.50
N GLN A 132 2.00 25.93 -6.35
CA GLN A 132 1.82 25.27 -5.05
C GLN A 132 0.53 24.43 -4.99
N GLU A 133 -0.58 24.96 -5.50
CA GLU A 133 -1.85 24.23 -5.57
C GLU A 133 -1.73 23.00 -6.49
N LYS A 134 -1.15 23.17 -7.68
CA LYS A 134 -1.00 22.10 -8.66
C LYS A 134 -0.04 21.01 -8.20
N ILE A 135 1.11 21.36 -7.60
CA ILE A 135 2.04 20.35 -7.09
C ILE A 135 1.47 19.62 -5.87
N SER A 136 0.70 20.30 -5.02
CA SER A 136 0.01 19.67 -3.88
C SER A 136 -1.04 18.66 -4.36
N PHE A 137 -1.85 19.05 -5.36
CA PHE A 137 -2.79 18.16 -6.03
C PHE A 137 -2.05 16.97 -6.65
N PHE A 138 -0.99 17.22 -7.42
CA PHE A 138 -0.20 16.18 -8.08
C PHE A 138 0.38 15.20 -7.08
N LYS A 139 1.04 15.68 -6.01
CA LYS A 139 1.61 14.86 -4.95
C LYS A 139 0.55 13.94 -4.32
N LYS A 140 -0.61 14.49 -3.96
CA LYS A 140 -1.68 13.72 -3.30
C LYS A 140 -2.18 12.58 -4.20
N ASN A 141 -2.44 12.89 -5.47
CA ASN A 141 -3.00 11.91 -6.40
C ASN A 141 -1.95 10.88 -6.84
N LEU A 142 -0.68 11.28 -7.00
CA LEU A 142 0.41 10.35 -7.34
C LEU A 142 0.70 9.38 -6.19
N ASP A 143 0.69 9.86 -4.95
CA ASP A 143 0.87 8.99 -3.78
C ASP A 143 -0.26 7.96 -3.66
N ALA A 144 -1.50 8.35 -3.97
CA ALA A 144 -2.63 7.43 -4.02
C ALA A 144 -2.51 6.42 -5.18
N HIS A 145 -2.06 6.85 -6.36
CA HIS A 145 -1.78 5.98 -7.50
C HIS A 145 -0.70 4.93 -7.17
N PHE A 146 0.45 5.36 -6.63
CA PHE A 146 1.50 4.45 -6.17
C PHE A 146 1.00 3.53 -5.05
N SER A 147 0.19 4.03 -4.12
CA SER A 147 -0.36 3.20 -3.05
C SER A 147 -1.26 2.07 -3.58
N LYS A 148 -2.05 2.32 -4.65
CA LYS A 148 -2.82 1.26 -5.33
C LYS A 148 -1.88 0.21 -5.92
N LYS A 149 -0.85 0.66 -6.65
CA LYS A 149 0.21 -0.18 -7.23
C LYS A 149 0.87 -1.07 -6.17
N GLU A 150 1.30 -0.47 -5.08
CA GLU A 150 2.07 -1.09 -4.00
C GLU A 150 1.25 -2.04 -3.12
N ASN A 151 0.01 -1.70 -2.80
CA ASN A 151 -0.79 -2.44 -1.81
C ASN A 151 -1.84 -3.36 -2.43
N ILE A 152 -2.11 -3.24 -3.73
CA ILE A 152 -3.06 -4.11 -4.44
C ILE A 152 -2.30 -4.89 -5.51
N PHE A 153 -1.77 -4.24 -6.53
CA PHE A 153 -1.24 -4.93 -7.71
C PHE A 153 0.02 -5.77 -7.41
N PHE A 154 0.99 -5.23 -6.66
CA PHE A 154 2.22 -5.94 -6.31
C PHE A 154 1.98 -7.23 -5.52
N PRO A 155 1.14 -7.27 -4.45
CA PRO A 155 0.81 -8.51 -3.76
C PRO A 155 0.31 -9.64 -4.66
N TYR A 156 -0.46 -9.36 -5.72
CA TYR A 156 -0.91 -10.39 -6.66
C TYR A 156 0.25 -10.92 -7.51
N LEU A 157 1.13 -10.07 -8.00
CA LEU A 157 2.35 -10.51 -8.70
C LEU A 157 3.25 -11.36 -7.79
N GLU A 158 3.37 -11.00 -6.51
CA GLU A 158 4.15 -11.75 -5.54
C GLU A 158 3.55 -13.14 -5.24
N LYS A 159 2.22 -13.27 -5.20
CA LYS A 159 1.53 -14.59 -5.13
C LYS A 159 1.92 -15.49 -6.31
N HIS A 160 2.20 -14.91 -7.47
CA HIS A 160 2.70 -15.59 -8.68
C HIS A 160 4.24 -15.70 -8.73
N ASN A 161 4.94 -15.44 -7.62
CA ASN A 161 6.41 -15.48 -7.49
C ASN A 161 7.18 -14.43 -8.31
N ILE A 162 6.51 -13.35 -8.72
CA ILE A 162 7.12 -12.22 -9.42
C ILE A 162 7.41 -11.13 -8.39
N THR A 163 8.63 -11.10 -7.86
CA THR A 163 9.01 -10.23 -6.73
C THR A 163 10.05 -9.17 -7.08
N GLY A 164 10.91 -9.42 -8.08
CA GLY A 164 11.98 -8.48 -8.48
C GLY A 164 11.45 -7.16 -9.04
N PRO A 165 10.63 -7.18 -10.12
CA PRO A 165 10.12 -5.95 -10.73
C PRO A 165 9.29 -5.07 -9.78
N PRO A 166 8.34 -5.62 -8.99
CA PRO A 166 7.63 -4.84 -7.97
C PRO A 166 8.55 -4.13 -6.97
N ALA A 167 9.54 -4.83 -6.42
CA ALA A 167 10.46 -4.25 -5.44
C ALA A 167 11.31 -3.11 -6.02
N VAL A 168 11.76 -3.24 -7.27
CA VAL A 168 12.51 -2.19 -7.96
C VAL A 168 11.63 -0.98 -8.27
N MET A 169 10.39 -1.20 -8.72
CA MET A 169 9.45 -0.11 -8.98
C MET A 169 9.11 0.66 -7.70
N TRP A 170 8.84 -0.03 -6.60
CA TRP A 170 8.59 0.60 -5.29
C TRP A 170 9.76 1.51 -4.87
N ALA A 171 11.01 1.03 -4.97
CA ALA A 171 12.16 1.85 -4.63
C ALA A 171 12.27 3.13 -5.48
N VAL A 172 11.81 3.08 -6.73
CA VAL A 172 11.75 4.26 -7.61
C VAL A 172 10.56 5.16 -7.25
N ASP A 173 9.42 4.60 -6.82
CA ASP A 173 8.28 5.38 -6.32
C ASP A 173 8.68 6.21 -5.08
N ASP A 174 9.44 5.62 -4.16
CA ASP A 174 10.00 6.32 -3.00
C ASP A 174 10.98 7.43 -3.40
N GLU A 175 11.84 7.18 -4.38
CA GLU A 175 12.74 8.19 -4.95
C GLU A 175 11.94 9.38 -5.52
N ILE A 176 10.88 9.11 -6.28
CA ILE A 176 9.98 10.13 -6.83
C ILE A 176 9.28 10.91 -5.71
N ARG A 177 8.76 10.24 -4.67
CA ARG A 177 8.14 10.88 -3.49
C ARG A 177 9.12 11.84 -2.81
N ASP A 178 10.39 11.46 -2.67
CA ASP A 178 11.41 12.30 -2.07
C ASP A 178 11.80 13.49 -2.96
N MET A 179 11.90 13.28 -4.28
CA MET A 179 12.10 14.36 -5.24
C MET A 179 10.95 15.39 -5.18
N ILE A 180 9.69 14.95 -5.06
CA ILE A 180 8.54 15.84 -4.89
C ILE A 180 8.65 16.65 -3.59
N LYS A 181 9.02 16.02 -2.46
CA LYS A 181 9.21 16.73 -1.19
C LYS A 181 10.30 17.80 -1.29
N ILE A 182 11.42 17.47 -1.95
CA ILE A 182 12.52 18.42 -2.18
C ILE A 182 12.05 19.57 -3.06
N PHE A 183 11.32 19.27 -4.15
CA PHE A 183 10.78 20.29 -5.05
C PHE A 183 9.83 21.25 -4.33
N ILE A 184 8.89 20.74 -3.53
CA ILE A 184 7.97 21.56 -2.72
C ILE A 184 8.75 22.42 -1.73
N SER A 185 9.75 21.85 -1.05
CA SER A 185 10.59 22.59 -0.10
C SER A 185 11.40 23.71 -0.76
N SER A 186 11.78 23.53 -2.03
CA SER A 186 12.46 24.57 -2.83
C SER A 186 11.48 25.65 -3.29
N LEU A 187 10.27 25.25 -3.67
CA LEU A 187 9.18 26.14 -4.06
C LEU A 187 8.76 27.07 -2.90
N ASP A 188 8.61 26.52 -1.69
CA ASP A 188 8.20 27.27 -0.49
C ASP A 188 9.23 28.32 -0.04
N LYS A 189 10.48 28.21 -0.50
CA LYS A 189 11.53 29.21 -0.24
C LYS A 189 11.49 30.38 -1.23
N LEU A 190 10.68 30.29 -2.29
CA LEU A 190 10.54 31.38 -3.26
C LEU A 190 9.56 32.45 -2.77
N GLY A 191 9.82 33.70 -3.10
CA GLY A 191 9.02 34.86 -2.69
C GLY A 191 9.47 36.14 -3.37
N SER A 192 9.09 37.30 -2.81
CA SER A 192 9.31 38.63 -3.41
C SER A 192 10.78 39.06 -3.57
N GLY A 193 11.73 38.28 -3.06
CA GLY A 193 13.18 38.51 -3.20
C GLY A 193 13.90 37.45 -4.05
N THR A 194 13.15 36.59 -4.74
CA THR A 194 13.73 35.47 -5.50
C THR A 194 14.55 35.94 -6.69
N GLY A 195 15.79 35.47 -6.76
CA GLY A 195 16.69 35.71 -7.89
C GLY A 195 16.42 34.79 -9.08
N ARG A 196 16.84 35.20 -10.27
CA ARG A 196 16.69 34.41 -11.51
C ARG A 196 17.36 33.03 -11.41
N GLU A 197 18.47 32.93 -10.70
CA GLU A 197 19.20 31.68 -10.45
C GLU A 197 18.31 30.65 -9.72
N GLN A 198 17.64 31.05 -8.64
CA GLN A 198 16.72 30.18 -7.88
C GLN A 198 15.54 29.69 -8.73
N THR A 199 14.98 30.56 -9.59
CA THR A 199 13.91 30.15 -10.52
C THR A 199 14.39 29.20 -11.61
N GLN A 200 15.68 29.25 -11.99
CA GLN A 200 16.26 28.33 -12.96
C GLN A 200 16.58 26.98 -12.32
N GLU A 201 17.11 26.96 -11.10
CA GLU A 201 17.34 25.74 -10.33
C GLU A 201 16.03 24.99 -10.08
N LEU A 202 14.95 25.70 -9.73
CA LEU A 202 13.62 25.09 -9.59
C LEU A 202 13.16 24.47 -10.91
N GLY A 203 13.34 25.17 -12.04
CA GLY A 203 13.01 24.64 -13.37
C GLY A 203 13.80 23.38 -13.73
N GLN A 204 15.10 23.34 -13.43
CA GLN A 204 15.92 22.14 -13.65
C GLN A 204 15.49 20.97 -12.74
N SER A 205 15.19 21.25 -11.48
CA SER A 205 14.66 20.25 -10.55
C SER A 205 13.32 19.71 -11.01
N TRP A 206 12.48 20.55 -11.63
CA TRP A 206 11.21 20.12 -12.22
C TRP A 206 11.41 19.17 -13.39
N GLU A 207 12.28 19.51 -14.35
CA GLU A 207 12.53 18.64 -15.51
C GLU A 207 13.07 17.26 -15.09
N GLN A 208 13.98 17.21 -14.11
CA GLN A 208 14.46 15.94 -13.55
C GLN A 208 13.33 15.10 -12.92
N LEU A 209 12.45 15.73 -12.15
CA LEU A 209 11.30 15.07 -11.54
C LEU A 209 10.32 14.57 -12.61
N LYS A 210 10.00 15.42 -13.59
CA LYS A 210 9.11 15.10 -14.71
C LYS A 210 9.65 13.90 -15.48
N ASP A 211 10.93 13.90 -15.85
CA ASP A 211 11.55 12.79 -16.58
C ASP A 211 11.46 11.48 -15.79
N LYS A 212 11.72 11.52 -14.49
CA LYS A 212 11.64 10.34 -13.62
C LYS A 212 10.22 9.78 -13.53
N VAL A 213 9.21 10.64 -13.38
CA VAL A 213 7.81 10.22 -13.36
C VAL A 213 7.39 9.65 -14.72
N MET A 214 7.76 10.30 -15.82
CA MET A 214 7.47 9.81 -17.17
C MET A 214 8.10 8.44 -17.44
N GLU A 215 9.29 8.19 -16.92
CA GLU A 215 9.94 6.88 -16.97
C GLU A 215 9.16 5.82 -16.17
N MET A 216 8.65 6.16 -14.97
CA MET A 216 7.80 5.25 -14.20
C MET A 216 6.52 4.90 -14.96
N PHE A 217 5.80 5.89 -15.49
CA PHE A 217 4.59 5.63 -16.28
C PHE A 217 4.87 4.77 -17.51
N PHE A 218 6.02 4.96 -18.16
CA PHE A 218 6.45 4.09 -19.25
C PHE A 218 6.64 2.64 -18.78
N LYS A 219 7.30 2.43 -17.63
CA LYS A 219 7.49 1.09 -17.05
C LYS A 219 6.16 0.46 -16.64
N GLU A 220 5.24 1.22 -16.07
CA GLU A 220 3.91 0.73 -15.71
C GLU A 220 3.11 0.26 -16.92
N GLU A 221 3.12 1.04 -18.02
CA GLU A 221 2.35 0.71 -19.21
C GLU A 221 2.98 -0.39 -20.06
N ASN A 222 4.31 -0.41 -20.16
CA ASN A 222 5.01 -1.28 -21.11
C ASN A 222 5.67 -2.51 -20.46
N ILE A 223 5.76 -2.55 -19.13
CA ILE A 223 6.37 -3.67 -18.39
C ILE A 223 5.38 -4.24 -17.38
N LEU A 224 4.88 -3.42 -16.45
CA LEU A 224 4.00 -3.90 -15.39
C LEU A 224 2.65 -4.38 -15.94
N THR A 225 2.04 -3.62 -16.83
CA THR A 225 0.72 -3.93 -17.40
C THR A 225 0.72 -5.26 -18.17
N PRO A 226 1.65 -5.52 -19.13
CA PRO A 226 1.74 -6.83 -19.77
C PRO A 226 2.01 -7.97 -18.77
N MET A 227 2.93 -7.75 -17.83
CA MET A 227 3.26 -8.74 -16.80
C MET A 227 2.05 -9.12 -15.95
N MET A 228 1.24 -8.14 -15.53
CA MET A 228 0.01 -8.43 -14.79
C MET A 228 -1.01 -9.14 -15.67
N LYS A 229 -1.17 -8.73 -16.92
CA LYS A 229 -2.11 -9.35 -17.86
C LYS A 229 -1.80 -10.83 -18.10
N ASP A 230 -0.53 -11.19 -18.16
CA ASP A 230 -0.09 -12.57 -18.39
C ASP A 230 -0.10 -13.43 -17.11
N ALA A 231 0.15 -12.82 -15.95
CA ALA A 231 0.24 -13.54 -14.67
C ALA A 231 -1.10 -13.72 -13.96
N LEU A 232 -1.99 -12.72 -13.99
CA LEU A 232 -3.20 -12.70 -13.18
C LEU A 232 -4.38 -13.37 -13.88
N THR A 233 -5.20 -14.05 -13.09
CA THR A 233 -6.46 -14.66 -13.52
C THR A 233 -7.62 -13.66 -13.51
N GLU A 234 -8.68 -13.95 -14.27
CA GLU A 234 -9.91 -13.15 -14.27
C GLU A 234 -10.51 -12.96 -12.86
N THR A 235 -10.46 -13.99 -12.01
CA THR A 235 -10.94 -13.89 -10.62
C THR A 235 -10.13 -12.88 -9.80
N GLU A 236 -8.81 -12.89 -9.95
CA GLU A 236 -7.94 -11.93 -9.26
C GLU A 236 -8.20 -10.49 -9.74
N TRP A 237 -8.52 -10.30 -11.03
CA TRP A 237 -8.93 -8.99 -11.54
C TRP A 237 -10.23 -8.47 -10.92
N VAL A 238 -11.18 -9.34 -10.61
CA VAL A 238 -12.38 -8.97 -9.85
C VAL A 238 -12.03 -8.55 -8.43
N GLU A 239 -11.21 -9.33 -7.73
CA GLU A 239 -10.74 -9.00 -6.37
C GLU A 239 -10.00 -7.66 -6.33
N ILE A 240 -9.17 -7.39 -7.34
CA ILE A 240 -8.47 -6.12 -7.50
C ILE A 240 -9.46 -4.98 -7.72
N LYS A 241 -10.47 -5.16 -8.58
CA LYS A 241 -11.49 -4.13 -8.85
C LYS A 241 -12.27 -3.76 -7.59
N GLU A 242 -12.58 -4.73 -6.72
CA GLU A 242 -13.24 -4.47 -5.44
C GLU A 242 -12.34 -3.69 -4.49
N GLN A 243 -11.09 -4.12 -4.29
CA GLN A 243 -10.13 -3.45 -3.41
C GLN A 243 -9.78 -2.03 -3.87
N LEU A 244 -9.80 -1.75 -5.18
CA LEU A 244 -9.57 -0.42 -5.71
C LEU A 244 -10.63 0.60 -5.28
N GLN A 245 -11.84 0.15 -4.90
CA GLN A 245 -12.90 1.04 -4.41
C GLN A 245 -12.54 1.69 -3.07
N ASP A 246 -11.72 1.02 -2.25
CA ASP A 246 -11.30 1.52 -0.94
C ASP A 246 -10.32 2.70 -1.03
N PHE A 247 -9.61 2.84 -2.17
CA PHE A 247 -8.58 3.88 -2.37
C PHE A 247 -9.13 5.20 -2.94
N GLY A 248 -10.38 5.24 -3.40
CA GLY A 248 -10.96 6.41 -4.06
C GLY A 248 -10.29 6.80 -5.39
N PRO A 249 -10.76 7.87 -6.07
CA PRO A 249 -10.21 8.30 -7.35
C PRO A 249 -8.83 8.97 -7.21
N SER A 250 -7.88 8.62 -8.08
CA SER A 250 -6.53 9.23 -8.15
C SER A 250 -6.29 9.76 -9.57
N PHE A 251 -6.31 11.07 -9.80
CA PHE A 251 -6.29 11.71 -11.13
C PHE A 251 -7.48 11.41 -12.06
N ALA A 252 -7.98 10.18 -12.12
CA ALA A 252 -9.14 9.76 -12.88
C ALA A 252 -10.17 9.05 -11.98
N ALA A 253 -11.45 9.11 -12.38
CA ALA A 253 -12.49 8.31 -11.76
C ALA A 253 -12.57 6.94 -12.46
N ALA A 254 -12.95 5.90 -11.72
CA ALA A 254 -13.19 4.59 -12.32
C ALA A 254 -14.51 4.61 -13.11
N ASP A 255 -14.44 4.22 -14.39
CA ASP A 255 -15.62 3.93 -15.21
C ASP A 255 -16.20 2.58 -14.77
N ALA A 256 -16.99 2.58 -13.68
CA ALA A 256 -17.34 1.37 -12.94
C ALA A 256 -18.13 0.32 -13.74
N ASP A 257 -18.85 0.74 -14.80
CA ASP A 257 -19.98 0.00 -15.35
C ASP A 257 -19.72 -0.79 -16.65
N GLU A 258 -18.54 -0.69 -17.26
CA GLU A 258 -18.34 -1.24 -18.63
C GLU A 258 -17.63 -2.61 -18.68
N TRP A 259 -16.75 -2.92 -17.73
CA TRP A 259 -16.13 -4.24 -17.66
C TRP A 259 -16.88 -5.17 -16.71
N MET A 260 -17.39 -6.27 -17.28
CA MET A 260 -18.03 -7.36 -16.56
C MET A 260 -17.19 -8.63 -16.74
N PRO A 261 -16.68 -9.21 -15.65
CA PRO A 261 -15.79 -10.36 -15.73
C PRO A 261 -16.55 -11.60 -16.20
N ASP A 262 -15.95 -12.42 -17.08
CA ASP A 262 -16.53 -13.70 -17.53
C ASP A 262 -16.27 -14.81 -16.49
N VAL A 263 -16.63 -14.55 -15.23
CA VAL A 263 -16.58 -15.53 -14.15
C VAL A 263 -18.01 -15.84 -13.70
N PRO A 264 -18.46 -17.11 -13.79
CA PRO A 264 -19.78 -17.48 -13.29
C PRO A 264 -19.85 -17.37 -11.77
N GLY A 265 -20.42 -16.25 -11.29
CA GLY A 265 -21.13 -16.14 -10.00
C GLY A 265 -20.42 -16.70 -8.77
N GLN A 266 -19.11 -16.50 -8.62
CA GLN A 266 -18.45 -16.75 -7.35
C GLN A 266 -18.52 -15.48 -6.50
N THR A 267 -19.50 -15.44 -5.60
CA THR A 267 -19.31 -14.72 -4.33
C THR A 267 -18.05 -15.28 -3.69
N LEU A 268 -17.09 -14.39 -3.40
CA LEU A 268 -15.83 -14.67 -2.74
C LEU A 268 -16.05 -15.55 -1.52
N GLU A 269 -15.74 -16.84 -1.61
CA GLU A 269 -15.50 -17.62 -0.41
C GLU A 269 -14.04 -17.39 -0.02
N PRO A 270 -13.75 -16.80 1.17
CA PRO A 270 -12.39 -16.77 1.67
C PRO A 270 -11.85 -18.19 1.61
N GLY A 271 -10.68 -18.36 0.95
CA GLY A 271 -10.11 -19.66 0.63
C GLY A 271 -10.29 -20.62 1.79
N LYS A 272 -10.86 -21.81 1.51
CA LYS A 272 -11.28 -22.78 2.54
C LYS A 272 -10.27 -22.80 3.68
N PRO A 273 -10.68 -22.44 4.91
CA PRO A 273 -9.77 -22.42 6.04
C PRO A 273 -9.04 -23.76 6.12
N ALA A 274 -7.73 -23.71 6.36
CA ALA A 274 -6.97 -24.90 6.72
C ALA A 274 -7.73 -25.66 7.83
N GLU A 275 -7.68 -26.99 7.82
CA GLU A 275 -8.50 -27.81 8.72
C GLU A 275 -8.34 -27.37 10.19
N GLY A 276 -9.42 -26.85 10.79
CA GLY A 276 -9.43 -26.33 12.16
C GLY A 276 -9.19 -24.81 12.32
N ALA A 277 -8.96 -24.07 11.23
CA ALA A 277 -8.94 -22.61 11.23
C ALA A 277 -10.35 -22.01 11.12
N ILE A 278 -10.54 -20.83 11.70
CA ILE A 278 -11.77 -20.04 11.67
C ILE A 278 -11.63 -18.99 10.56
N ALA A 279 -12.57 -18.99 9.61
CA ALA A 279 -12.73 -17.89 8.67
C ALA A 279 -13.23 -16.65 9.41
N LEU A 280 -12.55 -15.53 9.21
CA LEU A 280 -12.97 -14.21 9.66
C LEU A 280 -13.36 -13.38 8.43
N ASP A 281 -13.96 -12.21 8.64
CA ASP A 281 -14.30 -11.28 7.55
C ASP A 281 -13.08 -10.95 6.68
N VAL A 282 -11.89 -10.88 7.32
CA VAL A 282 -10.59 -10.72 6.65
C VAL A 282 -9.61 -11.78 7.15
N GLY A 283 -9.32 -12.76 6.29
CA GLY A 283 -8.33 -13.81 6.55
C GLY A 283 -8.84 -14.98 7.40
N THR A 284 -7.91 -15.82 7.83
CA THR A 284 -8.20 -17.04 8.61
C THR A 284 -7.25 -17.16 9.78
N LEU A 285 -7.75 -17.55 10.96
CA LEU A 285 -6.93 -17.80 12.15
C LEU A 285 -7.30 -19.13 12.81
N SER A 286 -6.30 -19.85 13.31
CA SER A 286 -6.52 -20.99 14.20
C SER A 286 -7.02 -20.53 15.58
N PRO A 287 -7.76 -21.38 16.31
CA PRO A 287 -8.15 -21.09 17.70
C PRO A 287 -6.95 -20.79 18.62
N LEU A 288 -5.78 -21.35 18.32
CA LEU A 288 -4.55 -21.06 19.06
C LEU A 288 -4.08 -19.62 18.82
N GLU A 289 -4.03 -19.18 17.57
CA GLU A 289 -3.64 -17.82 17.20
C GLU A 289 -4.60 -16.79 17.79
N ILE A 290 -5.91 -17.02 17.71
CA ILE A 290 -6.93 -16.15 18.33
C ILE A 290 -6.67 -16.00 19.83
N ASN A 291 -6.45 -17.11 20.55
CA ASN A 291 -6.15 -17.07 21.97
C ASN A 291 -4.83 -16.36 22.29
N MET A 292 -3.82 -16.49 21.43
CA MET A 292 -2.53 -15.82 21.61
C MET A 292 -2.62 -14.32 21.35
N ILE A 293 -3.34 -13.89 20.30
CA ILE A 293 -3.59 -12.48 20.02
C ILE A 293 -4.31 -11.84 21.21
N LEU A 294 -5.45 -12.40 21.63
CA LEU A 294 -6.27 -11.84 22.72
C LEU A 294 -5.54 -11.78 24.07
N LYS A 295 -4.53 -12.64 24.31
CA LYS A 295 -3.69 -12.59 25.51
C LYS A 295 -2.62 -11.50 25.49
N ASN A 296 -2.21 -11.05 24.31
CA ASN A 296 -1.11 -10.10 24.12
C ASN A 296 -1.58 -8.71 23.67
N LEU A 297 -2.90 -8.50 23.55
CA LEU A 297 -3.43 -7.16 23.36
C LEU A 297 -3.07 -6.28 24.57
N PRO A 298 -2.72 -4.99 24.37
CA PRO A 298 -2.39 -4.05 25.44
C PRO A 298 -3.66 -3.53 26.16
N VAL A 299 -4.68 -4.38 26.27
CA VAL A 299 -5.97 -4.13 26.91
C VAL A 299 -6.52 -5.43 27.53
N ASP A 300 -7.22 -5.30 28.64
CA ASP A 300 -8.00 -6.39 29.23
C ASP A 300 -9.41 -6.41 28.61
N ILE A 301 -9.87 -7.57 28.14
CA ILE A 301 -11.19 -7.74 27.54
C ILE A 301 -12.02 -8.68 28.40
N THR A 302 -13.27 -8.33 28.68
CA THR A 302 -14.28 -9.26 29.25
C THR A 302 -15.51 -9.25 28.36
N PHE A 303 -16.01 -10.43 27.99
CA PHE A 303 -17.21 -10.56 27.18
C PHE A 303 -18.34 -11.24 27.96
N VAL A 304 -19.50 -10.60 27.94
CA VAL A 304 -20.75 -11.04 28.52
C VAL A 304 -21.73 -11.29 27.38
N GLY A 305 -22.21 -12.53 27.26
CA GLY A 305 -23.13 -12.90 26.18
C GLY A 305 -24.51 -12.26 26.33
N ARG A 306 -25.35 -12.40 25.29
CA ARG A 306 -26.76 -11.93 25.27
C ARG A 306 -27.61 -12.35 26.47
N ASP A 307 -27.26 -13.46 27.10
CA ASP A 307 -27.91 -14.00 28.29
C ASP A 307 -27.32 -13.45 29.60
N ASP A 308 -26.54 -12.37 29.57
CA ASP A 308 -25.89 -11.72 30.71
C ASP A 308 -24.86 -12.60 31.43
N THR A 309 -24.41 -13.66 30.78
CA THR A 309 -23.45 -14.62 31.32
C THR A 309 -22.05 -14.26 30.85
N VAL A 310 -21.09 -14.21 31.78
CA VAL A 310 -19.67 -14.01 31.44
C VAL A 310 -19.18 -15.22 30.64
N ARG A 311 -18.77 -15.00 29.40
CA ARG A 311 -18.33 -16.06 28.47
C ARG A 311 -16.81 -16.10 28.33
N TYR A 312 -16.16 -14.95 28.47
CA TYR A 312 -14.73 -14.83 28.22
C TYR A 312 -14.13 -13.67 29.02
N PHE A 313 -12.87 -13.81 29.40
CA PHE A 313 -12.01 -12.69 29.75
C PHE A 313 -10.58 -12.98 29.30
N SER A 314 -9.83 -11.95 28.91
CA SER A 314 -8.44 -12.11 28.49
C SER A 314 -7.52 -12.41 29.69
N LEU A 315 -6.47 -13.18 29.44
CA LEU A 315 -5.42 -13.48 30.42
C LEU A 315 -4.17 -12.65 30.09
N GLY A 316 -4.34 -11.32 30.05
CA GLY A 316 -3.24 -10.38 29.85
C GLY A 316 -2.16 -10.49 30.93
N GLN A 317 -0.94 -10.06 30.61
CA GLN A 317 0.20 -10.09 31.54
C GLN A 317 0.03 -9.05 32.67
N GLU A 318 -0.46 -7.87 32.34
CA GLU A 318 -0.70 -6.76 33.28
C GLU A 318 -2.22 -6.57 33.48
N ARG A 319 -2.79 -7.27 34.45
CA ARG A 319 -4.25 -7.21 34.71
C ARG A 319 -4.60 -6.09 35.67
N ILE A 320 -5.50 -5.21 35.23
CA ILE A 320 -5.97 -4.07 36.03
C ILE A 320 -6.97 -4.55 37.09
N PHE A 321 -7.89 -5.43 36.68
CA PHE A 321 -8.87 -6.04 37.56
C PHE A 321 -8.68 -7.54 37.63
N THR A 322 -8.35 -8.06 38.81
CA THR A 322 -8.18 -9.51 39.00
C THR A 322 -9.50 -10.23 38.74
N ARG A 323 -9.52 -11.05 37.69
CA ARG A 323 -10.59 -12.02 37.40
C ARG A 323 -10.10 -13.44 37.67
N THR A 324 -10.97 -14.27 38.25
CA THR A 324 -10.72 -15.70 38.47
C THR A 324 -11.50 -16.52 37.46
N LYS A 325 -10.98 -17.68 37.05
CA LYS A 325 -11.66 -18.58 36.11
C LYS A 325 -13.08 -18.98 36.55
N SER A 326 -13.37 -18.91 37.85
CA SER A 326 -14.69 -19.19 38.44
C SER A 326 -15.80 -18.22 38.01
N ILE A 327 -15.49 -17.07 37.41
CA ILE A 327 -16.53 -16.15 36.93
C ILE A 327 -17.16 -16.59 35.60
N ILE A 328 -16.49 -17.47 34.84
CA ILE A 328 -17.02 -17.97 33.57
C ILE A 328 -18.31 -18.74 33.84
N GLY A 329 -19.37 -18.41 33.11
CA GLY A 329 -20.70 -18.98 33.33
C GLY A 329 -21.53 -18.27 34.40
N ARG A 330 -20.98 -17.28 35.10
CA ARG A 330 -21.70 -16.49 36.10
C ARG A 330 -22.44 -15.32 35.44
N LYS A 331 -23.59 -14.95 35.99
CA LYS A 331 -24.31 -13.71 35.62
C LYS A 331 -23.49 -12.47 35.98
N VAL A 332 -23.41 -11.50 35.09
CA VAL A 332 -22.60 -10.28 35.27
C VAL A 332 -23.00 -9.47 36.51
N GLN A 333 -24.30 -9.48 36.85
CA GLN A 333 -24.83 -8.82 38.04
C GLN A 333 -24.24 -9.41 39.33
N ASN A 334 -23.93 -10.71 39.34
CA ASN A 334 -23.35 -11.39 40.49
C ASN A 334 -21.83 -11.17 40.61
N CYS A 335 -21.20 -10.57 39.61
CA CYS A 335 -19.76 -10.28 39.61
C CYS A 335 -19.42 -8.90 40.20
N HIS A 336 -20.42 -8.11 40.57
CA HIS A 336 -20.26 -6.75 41.06
C HIS A 336 -20.82 -6.57 42.49
N PRO A 337 -20.26 -5.66 43.30
CA PRO A 337 -20.82 -5.31 44.60
C PRO A 337 -22.24 -4.73 44.47
N PRO A 338 -23.13 -4.92 45.47
CA PRO A 338 -24.53 -4.45 45.42
C PRO A 338 -24.67 -2.97 45.03
N ASP A 339 -23.76 -2.11 45.49
CA ASP A 339 -23.80 -0.68 45.23
C ASP A 339 -23.61 -0.31 43.75
N SER A 340 -23.00 -1.18 42.92
CA SER A 340 -22.75 -0.92 41.50
C SER A 340 -23.57 -1.79 40.54
N VAL A 341 -24.29 -2.81 41.03
CA VAL A 341 -25.11 -3.70 40.18
C VAL A 341 -26.14 -2.92 39.36
N HIS A 342 -26.78 -1.90 39.94
CA HIS A 342 -27.79 -1.10 39.25
C HIS A 342 -27.23 -0.38 38.00
N MET A 343 -25.96 0.06 38.05
CA MET A 343 -25.29 0.66 36.90
C MET A 343 -25.00 -0.37 35.82
N VAL A 344 -24.54 -1.57 36.21
CA VAL A 344 -24.30 -2.69 35.28
C VAL A 344 -25.59 -3.09 34.57
N GLU A 345 -26.68 -3.25 35.31
CA GLU A 345 -27.99 -3.57 34.74
C GLU A 345 -28.47 -2.49 33.78
N LYS A 346 -28.30 -1.21 34.15
CA LYS A 346 -28.64 -0.10 33.26
C LYS A 346 -27.87 -0.16 31.94
N ILE A 347 -26.54 -0.34 31.99
CA ILE A 347 -25.70 -0.43 30.79
C ILE A 347 -26.15 -1.59 29.89
N VAL A 348 -26.31 -2.78 30.47
CA VAL A 348 -26.73 -3.97 29.72
C VAL A 348 -28.12 -3.78 29.09
N ASN A 349 -29.08 -3.18 29.80
CA ASN A 349 -30.42 -2.93 29.28
C ASN A 349 -30.44 -1.85 28.19
N ASP A 350 -29.67 -0.76 28.37
CA ASP A 350 -29.51 0.29 27.37
C ASP A 350 -28.88 -0.27 26.09
N PHE A 351 -27.93 -1.22 26.21
CA PHE A 351 -27.32 -1.90 25.08
C PHE A 351 -28.27 -2.88 24.40
N LYS A 352 -28.97 -3.74 25.15
CA LYS A 352 -29.98 -4.66 24.59
C LYS A 352 -31.07 -3.94 23.81
N SER A 353 -31.57 -2.83 24.35
CA SER A 353 -32.63 -2.03 23.71
C SER A 353 -32.15 -1.20 22.52
N GLY A 354 -30.84 -1.10 22.28
CA GLY A 354 -30.27 -0.27 21.22
C GLY A 354 -30.29 1.23 21.52
N LYS A 355 -30.62 1.62 22.76
CA LYS A 355 -30.60 3.03 23.19
C LYS A 355 -29.19 3.62 23.18
N HIS A 356 -28.20 2.81 23.53
CA HIS A 356 -26.78 3.16 23.46
C HIS A 356 -25.98 1.96 22.95
N ASN A 357 -24.85 2.21 22.26
CA ASN A 357 -23.94 1.16 21.78
C ASN A 357 -22.56 1.19 22.46
N ASN A 358 -22.27 2.25 23.22
CA ASN A 358 -21.04 2.36 23.99
C ASN A 358 -21.23 3.26 25.22
N THR A 359 -20.34 3.09 26.20
CA THR A 359 -20.13 4.02 27.31
C THR A 359 -18.71 3.85 27.83
N GLU A 360 -18.15 4.90 28.41
CA GLU A 360 -16.77 4.90 28.91
C GLU A 360 -16.65 5.56 30.29
N PHE A 361 -15.64 5.12 31.04
CA PHE A 361 -15.31 5.60 32.36
C PHE A 361 -13.78 5.70 32.47
N TRP A 362 -13.32 6.62 33.31
CA TRP A 362 -11.92 6.68 33.67
C TRP A 362 -11.78 6.96 35.16
N LEU A 363 -10.77 6.37 35.77
CA LEU A 363 -10.45 6.58 37.17
C LEU A 363 -8.95 6.48 37.42
N GLU A 364 -8.50 7.09 38.52
CA GLU A 364 -7.17 6.87 39.06
C GLU A 364 -7.23 5.74 40.08
N LEU A 365 -6.38 4.73 39.90
CA LEU A 365 -6.28 3.57 40.78
C LEU A 365 -4.80 3.26 41.03
N ASN A 366 -4.36 3.33 42.29
CA ASN A 366 -2.96 3.03 42.69
C ASN A 366 -1.89 3.79 41.87
N GLY A 367 -2.17 5.04 41.46
CA GLY A 367 -1.27 5.84 40.64
C GLY A 367 -1.31 5.55 39.14
N ALA A 368 -2.14 4.61 38.70
CA ALA A 368 -2.43 4.35 37.29
C ALA A 368 -3.73 5.05 36.85
N PHE A 369 -3.75 5.60 35.64
CA PHE A 369 -4.94 6.16 35.01
C PHE A 369 -5.61 5.09 34.14
N ILE A 370 -6.71 4.55 34.65
CA ILE A 370 -7.43 3.44 34.05
C ILE A 370 -8.56 3.99 33.18
N HIS A 371 -8.61 3.54 31.93
CA HIS A 371 -9.71 3.78 31.01
C HIS A 371 -10.51 2.49 30.80
N ILE A 372 -11.83 2.56 30.94
CA ILE A 372 -12.75 1.43 30.82
C ILE A 372 -13.82 1.80 29.80
N ARG A 373 -14.02 0.94 28.80
CA ARG A 373 -15.02 1.11 27.75
C ARG A 373 -15.92 -0.12 27.68
N TYR A 374 -17.23 0.11 27.64
CA TYR A 374 -18.22 -0.92 27.38
C TYR A 374 -18.78 -0.73 25.96
N LEU A 375 -18.93 -1.82 25.22
CA LEU A 375 -19.38 -1.86 23.83
C LEU A 375 -20.50 -2.90 23.69
N ALA A 376 -21.58 -2.53 22.99
CA ALA A 376 -22.59 -3.48 22.54
C ALA A 376 -22.08 -4.16 21.26
N LEU A 377 -21.92 -5.48 21.29
CA LEU A 377 -21.57 -6.27 20.10
C LEU A 377 -22.85 -6.70 19.40
N ARG A 378 -22.88 -6.52 18.08
CA ARG A 378 -24.00 -6.88 17.20
C ARG A 378 -23.47 -7.59 15.96
N ASP A 379 -24.30 -8.44 15.37
CA ASP A 379 -24.01 -9.01 14.04
C ASP A 379 -24.38 -8.04 12.91
N GLU A 380 -24.16 -8.47 11.66
CA GLU A 380 -24.47 -7.71 10.44
C GLU A 380 -25.95 -7.34 10.31
N GLN A 381 -26.85 -8.11 10.93
CA GLN A 381 -28.29 -7.85 10.96
C GLN A 381 -28.70 -6.90 12.10
N GLY A 382 -27.75 -6.49 12.94
CA GLY A 382 -27.97 -5.60 14.08
C GLY A 382 -28.44 -6.30 15.35
N GLU A 383 -28.47 -7.63 15.37
CA GLU A 383 -28.89 -8.42 16.53
C GLU A 383 -27.85 -8.36 17.65
N TYR A 384 -28.31 -8.21 18.88
CA TYR A 384 -27.42 -8.06 20.04
C TYR A 384 -26.77 -9.40 20.45
N LEU A 385 -25.45 -9.48 20.34
CA LEU A 385 -24.65 -10.65 20.70
C LEU A 385 -24.20 -10.63 22.17
N GLY A 386 -23.98 -9.43 22.73
CA GLY A 386 -23.50 -9.27 24.09
C GLY A 386 -22.83 -7.92 24.37
N THR A 387 -22.29 -7.78 25.58
CA THR A 387 -21.51 -6.61 26.00
C THR A 387 -20.04 -7.00 26.13
N MET A 388 -19.16 -6.19 25.54
CA MET A 388 -17.72 -6.28 25.73
C MET A 388 -17.24 -5.13 26.62
N GLU A 389 -16.53 -5.46 27.70
CA GLU A 389 -15.75 -4.53 28.51
C GLU A 389 -14.30 -4.56 28.04
N VAL A 390 -13.70 -3.39 27.85
CA VAL A 390 -12.29 -3.19 27.52
C VAL A 390 -11.69 -2.26 28.59
N SER A 391 -10.65 -2.70 29.27
CA SER A 391 -9.93 -1.90 30.28
C SER A 391 -8.47 -1.72 29.88
N GLN A 392 -7.93 -0.52 30.08
CA GLN A 392 -6.55 -0.18 29.74
C GLN A 392 -5.93 0.76 30.77
N ASP A 393 -4.69 0.48 31.19
CA ASP A 393 -3.85 1.48 31.86
C ASP A 393 -3.21 2.36 30.79
N ILE A 394 -3.65 3.60 30.71
CA ILE A 394 -3.17 4.56 29.71
C ILE A 394 -2.14 5.53 30.29
N THR A 395 -1.61 5.27 31.49
CA THR A 395 -0.64 6.17 32.16
C THR A 395 0.56 6.47 31.27
N LYS A 396 1.17 5.42 30.70
CA LYS A 396 2.33 5.56 29.80
C LYS A 396 1.95 6.26 28.50
N LEU A 397 0.76 5.99 27.96
CA LEU A 397 0.27 6.63 26.73
C LEU A 397 0.03 8.13 26.94
N ARG A 398 -0.51 8.52 28.10
CA ARG A 398 -0.73 9.94 28.47
C ARG A 398 0.58 10.71 28.67
N ALA A 399 1.69 10.02 28.92
CA ALA A 399 3.00 10.62 29.14
C ALA A 399 3.86 10.72 27.85
N LEU A 400 3.35 10.25 26.71
CA LEU A 400 4.07 10.36 25.44
C LEU A 400 4.12 11.81 24.98
N GLU A 401 5.31 12.27 24.60
CA GLU A 401 5.56 13.59 24.02
C GLU A 401 6.46 13.46 22.78
N GLY A 402 6.40 14.44 21.88
CA GLY A 402 7.21 14.46 20.66
C GLY A 402 6.85 13.33 19.67
N GLU A 403 7.86 12.79 18.99
CA GLU A 403 7.68 11.74 17.98
C GLU A 403 8.78 10.67 18.09
N ARG A 404 8.42 9.41 17.81
CA ARG A 404 9.38 8.31 17.69
C ARG A 404 9.11 7.55 16.40
N ARG A 405 9.96 7.79 15.39
CA ARG A 405 9.83 7.22 14.02
C ARG A 405 10.79 6.05 13.73
N LEU A 406 11.72 5.77 14.64
CA LEU A 406 12.74 4.73 14.50
C LEU A 406 12.61 3.66 15.58
N LEU A 407 12.98 2.42 15.22
CA LEU A 407 12.99 1.27 16.09
C LEU A 407 13.95 1.46 17.26
N GLN A 408 13.48 1.18 18.47
CA GLN A 408 14.34 0.91 19.63
C GLN A 408 13.68 -0.22 20.41
N TYR A 409 14.45 -1.21 20.84
CA TYR A 409 13.93 -2.24 21.71
C TYR A 409 13.87 -1.71 23.14
N THR A 410 12.75 -1.91 23.83
CA THR A 410 12.73 -1.82 25.28
C THR A 410 13.37 -3.08 25.84
N GLU A 411 14.42 -2.96 26.64
CA GLU A 411 15.00 -4.11 27.35
C GLU A 411 13.90 -4.75 28.22
N SER A 412 13.76 -6.06 28.05
CA SER A 412 12.71 -6.90 28.68
C SER A 412 12.95 -7.15 30.16
#